data_AF-A0A7J4NRI8-F1
#
_entry.id   AF-A0A7J4NRI8-F1
#
_cell.length_a   1.000
_cell.length_b   1.000
_cell.length_c   1.000
_cell.angle_alpha   90.00
_cell.angle_beta   90.00
_cell.angle_gamma   90.00
#
_symmetry.space_group_name_H-M   'P 1'
#
loop_
_entity.id
_entity.type
_entity.pdbx_description
1 polymer ?
#
loop_
_entity_poly.entity_id
_entity_poly.type
_entity_poly.pdbx_seq_one_letter_code
_entity_poly.pdbx_strand_id
1 'polypeptide(L)'
;MVDRADLLVTIQTGRLEELKEIAANHSISRTGSVERLRVRLIEQLILDEEELAWDGIQDMSNRHLTDVLKVFGIKSSGSHKDKRQRLWLHVHQDPKTLSIDTLPDMNRDDLHELCARLEMPRSGNKTQLVARVGGVLSSQEGAWGRIKRSVKRGAVAPAKVPAPQKEAPIPVENTPIQENTMDVPAIEEDTPEEETVVEAPLDEVVPDEATEDHVADTRPLSSTIEAGAEIALNDLQSREAEVRSLIRDFLLLGDQTPEDITAFIEDLKPRGFAVQHSIVRDAILDLVAEMAERRAAEQEAQSLLPGSWRERQAIRRFEELRNSLLDVLEETLLSARGDIPAARMGFENHARESGLDLDLPAISGRIHALFDLQISLNEMEMNVDPVAARRDRAIRLLLRRVDEIDATARATLERMEMQIESLERIVETVIRRNDGQFTSLEHSLMIRFLERRGWDANHPEVRPRLIAAAGALAVEMGYISEDQMPTLPGQIALDPERVTNVVETLNEVLESFGRKPARTVEELDNNEEEDVDEAEVARRTLDAADAVLDRLRKMTEEGA
;
A
#
# COMPACT_ATOMS: atom_id res chain seq x y z
N MET A 1 32.84 13.07 51.14
CA MET A 1 31.68 12.85 50.24
C MET A 1 32.16 11.92 49.15
N VAL A 2 31.32 10.97 48.70
CA VAL A 2 31.56 10.29 47.42
C VAL A 2 31.22 11.30 46.33
N ASP A 3 31.99 11.35 45.23
CA ASP A 3 31.62 12.20 44.10
C ASP A 3 30.29 11.70 43.48
N ARG A 4 29.40 12.60 43.05
CA ARG A 4 28.19 12.19 42.30
C ARG A 4 28.59 11.42 41.03
N ALA A 5 29.74 11.70 40.44
CA ALA A 5 30.28 10.94 39.29
C ALA A 5 30.71 9.51 39.67
N ASP A 6 31.40 9.30 40.80
CA ASP A 6 31.81 7.97 41.27
C ASP A 6 30.60 7.12 41.67
N LEU A 7 29.62 7.74 42.34
CA LEU A 7 28.36 7.11 42.70
C LEU A 7 27.55 6.72 41.45
N LEU A 8 27.52 7.57 40.42
CA LEU A 8 26.89 7.27 39.13
C LEU A 8 27.51 6.03 38.46
N VAL A 9 28.84 5.98 38.35
CA VAL A 9 29.55 4.83 37.74
C VAL A 9 29.28 3.55 38.53
N THR A 10 29.26 3.64 39.87
CA THR A 10 28.96 2.51 40.75
C THR A 10 27.52 1.99 40.52
N ILE A 11 26.53 2.87 40.41
CA ILE A 11 25.13 2.48 40.16
C ILE A 11 24.96 1.92 38.73
N GLN A 12 25.59 2.52 37.72
CA GLN A 12 25.52 2.04 36.33
C GLN A 12 26.16 0.66 36.12
N THR A 13 27.27 0.37 36.81
CA THR A 13 28.04 -0.88 36.61
C THR A 13 27.68 -1.99 37.61
N GLY A 14 27.25 -1.63 38.81
CA GLY A 14 27.12 -2.51 39.97
C GLY A 14 26.13 -3.67 39.83
N ARG A 15 26.34 -4.69 40.65
CA ARG A 15 25.53 -5.92 40.76
C ARG A 15 24.28 -5.68 41.59
N LEU A 16 23.30 -6.59 41.51
CA LEU A 16 22.02 -6.45 42.20
C LEU A 16 22.17 -6.33 43.73
N GLU A 17 23.15 -7.01 44.31
CA GLU A 17 23.42 -7.01 45.75
C GLU A 17 24.03 -5.67 46.19
N GLU A 18 25.05 -5.18 45.48
CA GLU A 18 25.64 -3.85 45.68
C GLU A 18 24.57 -2.74 45.56
N LEU A 19 23.69 -2.83 44.56
CA LEU A 19 22.58 -1.88 44.38
C LEU A 19 21.53 -1.97 45.50
N LYS A 20 21.27 -3.16 46.05
CA LYS A 20 20.38 -3.34 47.23
C LYS A 20 21.00 -2.76 48.51
N GLU A 21 22.32 -2.81 48.65
CA GLU A 21 23.05 -2.20 49.77
C GLU A 21 23.04 -0.67 49.68
N ILE A 22 23.33 -0.11 48.50
CA ILE A 22 23.17 1.34 48.24
C ILE A 22 21.72 1.77 48.52
N ALA A 23 20.72 1.04 48.01
CA ALA A 23 19.32 1.34 48.29
C ALA A 23 18.97 1.25 49.79
N ALA A 24 19.50 0.27 50.52
CA ALA A 24 19.29 0.16 51.97
C ALA A 24 19.91 1.35 52.73
N ASN A 25 21.14 1.75 52.38
CA ASN A 25 21.84 2.88 53.00
C ASN A 25 21.10 4.22 52.79
N HIS A 26 20.43 4.37 51.65
CA HIS A 26 19.64 5.56 51.32
C HIS A 26 18.14 5.44 51.62
N SER A 27 17.69 4.36 52.28
CA SER A 27 16.26 4.07 52.59
C SER A 27 15.33 3.94 51.37
N ILE A 28 15.89 3.60 50.21
CA ILE A 28 15.20 3.46 48.93
C ILE A 28 14.61 2.05 48.78
N SER A 29 13.44 1.94 48.15
CA SER A 29 12.79 0.64 47.93
C SER A 29 13.65 -0.31 47.10
N ARG A 30 13.86 -1.52 47.61
CA ARG A 30 14.65 -2.61 47.00
C ARG A 30 13.85 -3.48 46.02
N THR A 31 12.64 -3.09 45.63
CA THR A 31 11.75 -3.88 44.76
C THR A 31 11.92 -3.57 43.28
N GLY A 32 11.89 -4.62 42.44
CA GLY A 32 11.94 -4.52 40.98
C GLY A 32 13.06 -5.33 40.33
N SER A 33 13.23 -5.15 39.02
CA SER A 33 14.38 -5.67 38.26
C SER A 33 15.66 -4.88 38.57
N VAL A 34 16.83 -5.40 38.16
CA VAL A 34 18.13 -4.72 38.32
C VAL A 34 18.08 -3.31 37.74
N GLU A 35 17.54 -3.17 36.54
CA GLU A 35 17.49 -1.90 35.82
C GLU A 35 16.44 -0.96 36.42
N ARG A 36 15.30 -1.47 36.90
CA ARG A 36 14.30 -0.68 37.65
C ARG A 36 14.87 -0.13 38.97
N LEU A 37 15.73 -0.90 39.64
CA LEU A 37 16.44 -0.47 40.84
C LEU A 37 17.49 0.61 40.51
N ARG A 38 18.24 0.47 39.41
CA ARG A 38 19.16 1.52 38.92
C ARG A 38 18.46 2.81 38.57
N VAL A 39 17.34 2.75 37.84
CA VAL A 39 16.53 3.93 37.48
C VAL A 39 16.18 4.72 38.73
N ARG A 40 15.60 4.06 39.74
CA ARG A 40 15.22 4.68 41.02
C ARG A 40 16.41 5.24 41.80
N LEU A 41 17.57 4.58 41.76
CA LEU A 41 18.79 5.07 42.40
C LEU A 41 19.38 6.30 41.69
N ILE A 42 19.35 6.34 40.36
CA ILE A 42 19.81 7.50 39.57
C ILE A 42 18.87 8.69 39.76
N GLU A 43 17.56 8.44 39.67
CA GLU A 43 16.48 9.39 39.95
C GLU A 43 16.64 10.03 41.34
N GLN A 44 16.78 9.24 42.41
CA GLN A 44 16.73 9.75 43.78
C GLN A 44 18.07 10.21 44.37
N LEU A 45 19.23 9.91 43.74
CA LEU A 45 20.56 10.25 44.28
C LEU A 45 21.44 11.11 43.36
N ILE A 46 21.02 11.34 42.11
CA ILE A 46 21.85 11.97 41.07
C ILE A 46 21.07 13.02 40.27
N LEU A 47 19.80 12.71 39.97
CA LEU A 47 18.82 13.59 39.32
C LEU A 47 17.77 14.08 40.33
N ASP A 48 18.19 14.33 41.58
CA ASP A 48 17.37 14.73 42.72
C ASP A 48 16.73 16.12 42.59
N GLU A 49 17.16 16.90 41.60
CA GLU A 49 16.62 18.22 41.23
C GLU A 49 15.74 18.17 39.95
N GLU A 50 15.55 17.00 39.32
CA GLU A 50 14.89 16.85 38.02
C GLU A 50 13.46 16.28 38.14
N GLU A 51 12.47 16.97 37.57
CA GLU A 51 11.10 16.46 37.50
C GLU A 51 10.92 15.46 36.35
N LEU A 52 11.21 14.18 36.62
CA LEU A 52 11.02 13.07 35.67
C LEU A 52 9.55 12.58 35.57
N ALA A 53 8.60 13.42 35.98
CA ALA A 53 7.17 13.25 35.72
C ALA A 53 6.86 13.46 34.23
N TRP A 54 5.61 13.22 33.83
CA TRP A 54 5.20 13.36 32.43
C TRP A 54 5.36 14.80 31.92
N ASP A 55 4.84 15.77 32.67
CA ASP A 55 4.80 17.16 32.27
C ASP A 55 6.21 17.78 32.28
N GLY A 56 7.01 17.49 33.32
CA GLY A 56 8.43 17.84 33.36
C GLY A 56 9.24 17.28 32.18
N ILE A 57 9.00 16.03 31.76
CA ILE A 57 9.64 15.43 30.57
C ILE A 57 9.22 16.14 29.26
N GLN A 58 8.01 16.71 29.18
CA GLN A 58 7.57 17.49 28.01
C GLN A 58 8.31 18.83 27.89
N ASP A 59 8.48 19.54 29.01
CA ASP A 59 9.16 20.83 29.07
C ASP A 59 10.71 20.72 28.92
N MET A 60 11.29 19.52 29.08
CA MET A 60 12.72 19.32 28.90
C MET A 60 13.20 19.65 27.46
N SER A 61 14.19 20.56 27.36
CA SER A 61 14.85 20.87 26.10
C SER A 61 15.59 19.65 25.51
N ASN A 62 15.72 19.62 24.18
CA ASN A 62 16.41 18.55 23.44
C ASN A 62 17.87 18.32 23.91
N ARG A 63 18.57 19.38 24.36
CA ARG A 63 19.91 19.26 24.97
C ARG A 63 19.83 18.57 26.33
N HIS A 64 18.92 19.03 27.20
CA HIS A 64 18.74 18.50 28.55
C HIS A 64 18.39 17.01 28.55
N LEU A 65 17.41 16.61 27.73
CA LEU A 65 17.07 15.19 27.48
C LEU A 65 18.29 14.38 27.01
N THR A 66 19.16 14.95 26.17
CA THR A 66 20.36 14.27 25.68
C THR A 66 21.35 13.98 26.80
N ASP A 67 21.42 14.83 27.83
CA ASP A 67 22.31 14.68 28.97
C ASP A 67 21.70 13.78 30.07
N VAL A 68 20.40 13.93 30.38
CA VAL A 68 19.66 12.99 31.25
C VAL A 68 19.75 11.55 30.71
N LEU A 69 19.58 11.33 29.40
CA LEU A 69 19.73 10.02 28.77
C LEU A 69 21.18 9.47 28.82
N LYS A 70 22.21 10.34 28.94
CA LYS A 70 23.60 9.91 29.21
C LYS A 70 23.80 9.51 30.67
N VAL A 71 23.17 10.22 31.62
CA VAL A 71 23.21 9.87 33.05
C VAL A 71 22.53 8.50 33.28
N PHE A 72 21.41 8.22 32.63
CA PHE A 72 20.84 6.86 32.62
C PHE A 72 21.66 5.82 31.83
N GLY A 73 22.68 6.24 31.06
CA GLY A 73 23.55 5.33 30.32
C GLY A 73 22.91 4.67 29.09
N ILE A 74 21.80 5.21 28.57
CA ILE A 74 20.99 4.64 27.48
C ILE A 74 21.14 5.42 26.16
N LYS A 75 20.35 5.13 25.11
CA LYS A 75 20.49 5.78 23.79
C LYS A 75 20.06 7.26 23.86
N SER A 76 20.94 8.15 23.45
CA SER A 76 20.78 9.62 23.56
C SER A 76 20.66 10.34 22.20
N SER A 77 20.69 9.59 21.09
CA SER A 77 20.45 10.08 19.71
C SER A 77 18.99 9.84 19.26
N GLY A 78 18.55 10.51 18.20
CA GLY A 78 17.17 10.52 17.72
C GLY A 78 16.55 11.93 17.79
N SER A 79 15.27 12.03 17.41
CA SER A 79 14.49 13.26 17.47
C SER A 79 14.22 13.72 18.92
N HIS A 80 13.67 14.92 19.10
CA HIS A 80 13.21 15.40 20.42
C HIS A 80 12.11 14.48 20.98
N LYS A 81 11.16 14.07 20.12
CA LYS A 81 10.09 13.12 20.45
C LYS A 81 10.63 11.77 20.91
N ASP A 82 11.56 11.18 20.15
CA ASP A 82 12.16 9.88 20.48
C ASP A 82 12.80 9.91 21.88
N LYS A 83 13.45 11.02 22.23
CA LYS A 83 14.12 11.19 23.52
C LYS A 83 13.13 11.29 24.68
N ARG A 84 12.01 12.01 24.51
CA ARG A 84 10.93 12.06 25.51
C ARG A 84 10.27 10.70 25.69
N GLN A 85 9.84 10.06 24.60
CA GLN A 85 9.27 8.71 24.61
C GLN A 85 10.21 7.71 25.32
N ARG A 86 11.50 7.70 24.95
CA ARG A 86 12.50 6.79 25.51
C ARG A 86 12.82 7.06 26.98
N LEU A 87 12.89 8.34 27.38
CA LEU A 87 13.08 8.72 28.78
C LEU A 87 11.85 8.29 29.61
N TRP A 88 10.64 8.60 29.13
CA TRP A 88 9.41 8.21 29.81
C TRP A 88 9.28 6.68 29.95
N LEU A 89 9.52 5.91 28.87
CA LEU A 89 9.56 4.45 28.92
C LEU A 89 10.60 3.94 29.93
N HIS A 90 11.80 4.52 29.96
CA HIS A 90 12.83 4.09 30.91
C HIS A 90 12.49 4.40 32.38
N VAL A 91 11.95 5.59 32.65
CA VAL A 91 11.60 6.05 34.00
C VAL A 91 10.33 5.38 34.51
N HIS A 92 9.32 5.13 33.68
CA HIS A 92 7.99 4.68 34.13
C HIS A 92 7.69 3.19 33.89
N GLN A 93 8.32 2.54 32.90
CA GLN A 93 8.02 1.15 32.51
C GLN A 93 9.18 0.17 32.81
N ASP A 94 8.93 -1.14 32.60
CA ASP A 94 9.96 -2.20 32.57
C ASP A 94 9.81 -3.00 31.25
N PRO A 95 10.89 -3.22 30.47
CA PRO A 95 10.83 -4.01 29.23
C PRO A 95 10.35 -5.46 29.39
N LYS A 96 10.22 -5.97 30.63
CA LYS A 96 9.64 -7.29 30.91
C LYS A 96 8.12 -7.29 31.07
N THR A 97 7.51 -6.14 31.31
CA THR A 97 6.05 -6.00 31.51
C THR A 97 5.36 -5.29 30.36
N LEU A 98 6.14 -4.57 29.53
CA LEU A 98 5.67 -3.88 28.33
C LEU A 98 6.57 -4.28 27.15
N SER A 99 6.26 -5.43 26.54
CA SER A 99 6.80 -5.88 25.25
C SER A 99 5.71 -5.87 24.17
N ILE A 100 6.11 -5.98 22.90
CA ILE A 100 5.18 -6.02 21.76
C ILE A 100 4.17 -7.17 21.92
N ASP A 101 4.62 -8.33 22.41
CA ASP A 101 3.83 -9.55 22.64
C ASP A 101 2.74 -9.36 23.70
N THR A 102 2.95 -8.45 24.67
CA THR A 102 2.00 -8.19 25.76
C THR A 102 0.92 -7.15 25.41
N LEU A 103 1.09 -6.38 24.34
CA LEU A 103 0.13 -5.33 23.94
C LEU A 103 -1.28 -5.85 23.57
N PRO A 104 -1.46 -7.00 22.90
CA PRO A 104 -2.78 -7.54 22.57
C PRO A 104 -3.66 -7.85 23.81
N ASP A 105 -3.04 -8.16 24.95
CA ASP A 105 -3.75 -8.53 26.19
C ASP A 105 -4.21 -7.31 27.01
N MET A 106 -3.55 -6.16 26.86
CA MET A 106 -3.87 -4.93 27.62
C MET A 106 -5.29 -4.41 27.34
N ASN A 107 -5.91 -3.65 28.27
CA ASN A 107 -7.23 -3.08 27.99
C ASN A 107 -7.15 -1.89 27.01
N ARG A 108 -8.30 -1.55 26.41
CA ARG A 108 -8.42 -0.36 25.55
C ARG A 108 -7.95 0.90 26.28
N ASP A 109 -8.32 1.06 27.55
CA ASP A 109 -8.03 2.28 28.31
C ASP A 109 -6.55 2.40 28.68
N ASP A 110 -5.90 1.28 29.01
CA ASP A 110 -4.44 1.22 29.24
C ASP A 110 -3.67 1.63 27.96
N LEU A 111 -4.09 1.12 26.80
CA LEU A 111 -3.54 1.49 25.49
C LEU A 111 -3.83 2.97 25.13
N HIS A 112 -4.97 3.51 25.56
CA HIS A 112 -5.32 4.93 25.43
C HIS A 112 -4.46 5.84 26.30
N GLU A 113 -4.03 5.40 27.48
CA GLU A 113 -3.03 6.12 28.29
C GLU A 113 -1.64 6.00 27.67
N LEU A 114 -1.20 4.79 27.28
CA LEU A 114 0.10 4.61 26.60
C LEU A 114 0.21 5.48 25.34
N CYS A 115 -0.83 5.59 24.52
CA CYS A 115 -0.83 6.50 23.37
C CYS A 115 -0.66 7.97 23.79
N ALA A 116 -1.30 8.42 24.88
CA ALA A 116 -1.12 9.78 25.38
C ALA A 116 0.32 10.03 25.87
N ARG A 117 0.86 9.11 26.68
CA ARG A 117 2.22 9.17 27.25
C ARG A 117 3.34 8.92 26.23
N LEU A 118 3.01 8.47 25.02
CA LEU A 118 3.95 8.28 23.91
C LEU A 118 3.72 9.28 22.77
N GLU A 119 2.91 10.33 22.97
CA GLU A 119 2.63 11.37 21.97
C GLU A 119 2.05 10.80 20.66
N MET A 120 1.17 9.80 20.75
CA MET A 120 0.54 9.10 19.63
C MET A 120 -0.98 9.40 19.57
N PRO A 121 -1.61 9.43 18.38
CA PRO A 121 -3.05 9.64 18.26
C PRO A 121 -3.86 8.60 19.03
N ARG A 122 -4.83 9.07 19.84
CA ARG A 122 -5.70 8.25 20.70
C ARG A 122 -6.97 7.75 19.99
N SER A 123 -7.21 8.16 18.75
CA SER A 123 -8.36 7.74 17.93
C SER A 123 -8.18 6.33 17.36
N GLY A 124 -9.24 5.51 17.34
CA GLY A 124 -9.23 4.21 16.66
C GLY A 124 -9.85 3.03 17.43
N ASN A 125 -9.69 1.84 16.86
CA ASN A 125 -10.02 0.54 17.46
C ASN A 125 -8.84 -0.02 18.31
N LYS A 126 -9.02 -1.18 18.96
CA LYS A 126 -7.97 -1.75 19.83
C LYS A 126 -6.69 -2.09 19.04
N THR A 127 -6.82 -2.70 17.87
CA THR A 127 -5.68 -3.16 17.05
C THR A 127 -4.85 -2.00 16.51
N GLN A 128 -5.47 -0.88 16.12
CA GLN A 128 -4.76 0.36 15.73
C GLN A 128 -3.96 0.96 16.89
N LEU A 129 -4.48 0.93 18.12
CA LEU A 129 -3.74 1.40 19.30
C LEU A 129 -2.56 0.46 19.64
N VAL A 130 -2.78 -0.85 19.59
CA VAL A 130 -1.72 -1.88 19.73
C VAL A 130 -0.63 -1.66 18.68
N ALA A 131 -0.98 -1.48 17.41
CA ALA A 131 -0.02 -1.28 16.32
C ALA A 131 0.82 0.00 16.51
N ARG A 132 0.21 1.11 16.93
CA ARG A 132 0.94 2.37 17.20
C ARG A 132 1.89 2.26 18.40
N VAL A 133 1.44 1.65 19.51
CA VAL A 133 2.31 1.43 20.67
C VAL A 133 3.43 0.45 20.32
N GLY A 134 3.12 -0.63 19.59
CA GLY A 134 4.08 -1.61 19.10
C GLY A 134 5.15 -0.99 18.20
N GLY A 135 4.76 -0.12 17.26
CA GLY A 135 5.69 0.64 16.42
C GLY A 135 6.62 1.55 17.23
N VAL A 136 6.11 2.22 18.28
CA VAL A 136 6.96 2.99 19.20
C VAL A 136 7.91 2.06 19.97
N LEU A 137 7.45 0.95 20.52
CA LEU A 137 8.31 -0.01 21.24
C LEU A 137 9.40 -0.61 20.34
N SER A 138 9.08 -0.94 19.09
CA SER A 138 10.02 -1.42 18.07
C SER A 138 11.05 -0.36 17.68
N SER A 139 10.62 0.89 17.41
CA SER A 139 11.55 2.00 17.12
C SER A 139 12.53 2.32 18.26
N GLN A 140 12.14 1.96 19.49
CA GLN A 140 12.96 2.11 20.70
C GLN A 140 13.58 0.78 21.16
N GLU A 141 13.53 -0.30 20.39
CA GLU A 141 14.01 -1.61 20.83
C GLU A 141 15.50 -1.56 21.19
N GLY A 142 15.84 -2.08 22.38
CA GLY A 142 17.19 -1.99 22.95
C GLY A 142 17.70 -0.57 23.26
N ALA A 143 16.91 0.47 23.02
CA ALA A 143 17.29 1.87 23.21
C ALA A 143 16.98 2.39 24.63
N TRP A 144 15.96 1.83 25.29
CA TRP A 144 15.58 2.07 26.70
C TRP A 144 15.80 0.81 27.56
N GLY A 145 15.69 0.97 28.88
CA GLY A 145 15.59 -0.16 29.82
C GLY A 145 16.86 -0.99 30.06
N ARG A 146 17.88 -0.91 29.20
CA ARG A 146 19.20 -1.55 29.39
C ARG A 146 20.33 -0.54 29.19
N ILE A 147 21.25 -0.47 30.15
CA ILE A 147 22.46 0.36 30.07
C ILE A 147 23.38 -0.14 28.94
N LYS A 148 23.97 0.80 28.18
CA LYS A 148 24.89 0.52 27.06
C LYS A 148 26.08 -0.36 27.46
N ARG A 149 26.44 -1.30 26.58
CA ARG A 149 27.63 -2.18 26.74
C ARG A 149 28.97 -1.44 26.80
N SER A 150 29.03 -0.17 26.37
CA SER A 150 30.23 0.68 26.45
C SER A 150 30.37 1.32 27.84
N VAL A 151 29.28 1.89 28.37
CA VAL A 151 29.18 2.40 29.74
C VAL A 151 29.49 1.29 30.75
N LYS A 152 28.87 0.11 30.60
CA LYS A 152 29.13 -1.06 31.47
C LYS A 152 30.58 -1.61 31.38
N ARG A 153 31.37 -1.20 30.39
CA ARG A 153 32.79 -1.56 30.24
C ARG A 153 33.76 -0.42 30.58
N GLY A 154 33.27 0.71 31.13
CA GLY A 154 34.11 1.87 31.49
C GLY A 154 34.74 2.60 30.30
N ALA A 155 34.34 2.28 29.07
CA ALA A 155 34.96 2.77 27.83
C ALA A 155 34.47 4.16 27.39
N VAL A 156 33.78 4.90 28.28
CA VAL A 156 33.22 6.22 28.03
C VAL A 156 33.45 7.05 29.29
N ALA A 157 33.92 8.30 29.12
CA ALA A 157 34.05 9.23 30.25
C ALA A 157 32.70 9.41 30.97
N PRO A 158 32.69 9.55 32.31
CA PRO A 158 31.44 9.68 33.06
C PRO A 158 30.63 10.87 32.56
N ALA A 159 29.31 10.70 32.46
CA ALA A 159 28.41 11.77 32.07
C ALA A 159 28.55 12.93 33.07
N LYS A 160 28.74 14.16 32.57
CA LYS A 160 28.64 15.35 33.43
C LYS A 160 27.22 15.38 33.99
N VAL A 161 27.11 15.30 35.31
CA VAL A 161 25.85 15.54 36.03
C VAL A 161 25.38 16.97 35.67
N PRO A 162 24.09 17.18 35.36
CA PRO A 162 23.54 18.52 35.17
C PRO A 162 23.87 19.43 36.35
N ALA A 163 24.16 20.70 36.08
CA ALA A 163 24.33 21.71 37.11
C ALA A 163 23.01 22.48 37.30
N PRO A 164 22.60 22.83 38.53
CA PRO A 164 21.35 23.52 38.80
C PRO A 164 21.19 24.78 37.96
N GLN A 165 20.04 24.90 37.29
CA GLN A 165 19.75 26.04 36.43
C GLN A 165 19.60 27.31 37.27
N LYS A 166 20.43 28.32 37.00
CA LYS A 166 20.12 29.71 37.35
C LYS A 166 19.43 30.38 36.17
N GLU A 167 18.20 30.81 36.38
CA GLU A 167 17.49 31.68 35.45
C GLU A 167 18.29 32.96 35.19
N ALA A 168 18.55 33.25 33.91
CA ALA A 168 19.06 34.52 33.44
C ALA A 168 18.55 34.78 32.00
N PRO A 169 18.33 36.04 31.58
CA PRO A 169 17.36 36.32 30.53
C PRO A 169 17.84 36.05 29.09
N ILE A 170 16.87 35.86 28.21
CA ILE A 170 17.01 35.72 26.75
C ILE A 170 17.56 37.01 26.13
N PRO A 171 18.61 36.94 25.28
CA PRO A 171 18.87 37.91 24.23
C PRO A 171 18.50 37.31 22.86
N VAL A 172 17.77 38.06 22.06
CA VAL A 172 17.53 37.77 20.64
C VAL A 172 18.64 38.45 19.82
N GLU A 173 19.26 37.76 18.86
CA GLU A 173 19.46 38.24 17.47
C GLU A 173 20.34 37.31 16.59
N ASN A 174 19.84 37.08 15.37
CA ASN A 174 20.52 37.04 14.07
C ASN A 174 21.58 35.96 13.69
N THR A 175 21.52 35.67 12.38
CA THR A 175 22.34 34.84 11.49
C THR A 175 23.78 35.39 11.28
N PRO A 176 24.76 34.67 10.66
CA PRO A 176 24.58 33.71 9.55
C PRO A 176 25.45 32.42 9.55
N ILE A 177 25.31 31.71 8.43
CA ILE A 177 26.00 30.48 7.98
C ILE A 177 27.53 30.60 8.05
N GLN A 178 28.21 29.49 8.36
CA GLN A 178 29.57 29.21 7.87
C GLN A 178 29.65 27.76 7.36
N GLU A 179 30.14 27.60 6.14
CA GLU A 179 30.68 26.34 5.63
C GLU A 179 32.11 26.14 6.17
N ASN A 180 32.54 24.90 6.42
CA ASN A 180 33.80 24.41 5.84
C ASN A 180 34.09 22.92 6.07
N THR A 181 34.52 22.28 4.99
CA THR A 181 35.54 21.20 4.86
C THR A 181 35.60 20.05 5.86
N MET A 182 35.44 18.84 5.30
CA MET A 182 36.35 17.67 5.40
C MET A 182 37.27 17.52 6.62
N ASP A 183 37.24 16.33 7.22
CA ASP A 183 38.50 15.58 7.40
C ASP A 183 38.25 14.06 7.28
N VAL A 184 39.26 13.29 6.86
CA VAL A 184 39.16 11.84 6.58
C VAL A 184 40.41 11.10 7.08
N PRO A 185 40.25 10.12 8.00
CA PRO A 185 41.29 9.15 8.33
C PRO A 185 40.96 7.73 7.85
N ALA A 186 41.60 7.36 6.74
CA ALA A 186 42.45 6.15 6.62
C ALA A 186 43.07 5.66 7.96
N ILE A 187 43.44 4.40 8.20
CA ILE A 187 43.46 3.09 7.49
C ILE A 187 43.54 2.02 8.64
N GLU A 188 43.15 0.76 8.42
CA GLU A 188 43.97 -0.44 8.74
C GLU A 188 43.24 -1.75 8.38
N GLU A 189 44.02 -2.74 7.94
CA GLU A 189 43.61 -4.08 7.51
C GLU A 189 43.78 -5.07 8.68
N ASP A 190 43.04 -6.18 8.68
CA ASP A 190 43.52 -7.39 9.38
C ASP A 190 42.92 -8.68 8.79
N THR A 191 43.68 -9.77 8.82
CA THR A 191 43.34 -11.10 8.28
C THR A 191 43.59 -12.19 9.32
N PRO A 192 42.78 -13.26 9.32
CA PRO A 192 43.33 -14.63 9.12
C PRO A 192 42.57 -15.38 8.02
N GLU A 193 43.17 -16.24 7.19
CA GLU A 193 43.70 -17.60 7.51
C GLU A 193 42.59 -18.52 8.08
N GLU A 194 41.94 -19.33 7.24
CA GLU A 194 42.34 -20.66 6.72
C GLU A 194 42.00 -21.85 7.66
N GLU A 195 41.20 -22.79 7.15
CA GLU A 195 41.27 -24.20 7.54
C GLU A 195 40.88 -25.10 6.35
N THR A 196 41.45 -26.31 6.28
CA THR A 196 41.33 -27.29 5.17
C THR A 196 40.33 -28.42 5.53
N VAL A 197 39.92 -29.39 4.69
CA VAL A 197 40.37 -29.87 3.35
C VAL A 197 39.13 -30.00 2.41
N VAL A 198 38.86 -30.93 1.45
CA VAL A 198 39.34 -32.27 1.05
C VAL A 198 39.08 -32.46 -0.48
N GLU A 199 40.02 -33.04 -1.25
CA GLU A 199 39.78 -33.57 -2.63
C GLU A 199 39.47 -35.09 -2.54
N ALA A 200 38.83 -35.83 -3.46
CA ALA A 200 38.68 -35.77 -4.93
C ALA A 200 37.68 -36.92 -5.34
N PRO A 201 37.65 -37.52 -6.56
CA PRO A 201 37.83 -37.00 -7.94
C PRO A 201 36.80 -37.55 -8.98
N LEU A 202 36.79 -36.95 -10.20
CA LEU A 202 36.47 -37.58 -11.52
C LEU A 202 35.02 -38.12 -11.77
N ASP A 203 34.54 -38.34 -13.00
CA ASP A 203 35.19 -38.47 -14.32
C ASP A 203 34.47 -37.67 -15.45
N GLU A 204 35.19 -37.37 -16.54
CA GLU A 204 34.63 -36.87 -17.82
C GLU A 204 34.40 -38.03 -18.82
N VAL A 205 33.26 -38.05 -19.53
CA VAL A 205 33.14 -38.77 -20.84
C VAL A 205 32.21 -38.01 -21.80
N VAL A 206 32.71 -37.75 -23.01
CA VAL A 206 32.06 -37.10 -24.18
C VAL A 206 32.77 -37.63 -25.45
N PRO A 207 32.17 -37.72 -26.66
CA PRO A 207 30.75 -37.78 -27.10
C PRO A 207 30.41 -39.11 -27.83
N ASP A 208 29.26 -39.21 -28.50
CA ASP A 208 29.21 -39.54 -29.95
C ASP A 208 27.89 -39.07 -30.62
N GLU A 209 27.78 -39.23 -31.95
CA GLU A 209 26.82 -38.53 -32.83
C GLU A 209 25.43 -39.20 -33.10
N ALA A 210 24.47 -38.34 -33.46
CA ALA A 210 23.39 -38.49 -34.47
C ALA A 210 22.39 -39.67 -34.45
N THR A 211 21.10 -39.31 -34.33
CA THR A 211 20.06 -39.66 -35.33
C THR A 211 19.01 -38.55 -35.43
N GLU A 212 18.55 -38.20 -36.64
CA GLU A 212 17.30 -37.47 -36.85
C GLU A 212 16.11 -38.42 -36.64
N ASP A 213 15.03 -37.96 -36.02
CA ASP A 213 13.71 -38.56 -36.24
C ASP A 213 12.58 -37.54 -36.01
N HIS A 214 11.66 -37.42 -36.97
CA HIS A 214 10.55 -36.47 -36.92
C HIS A 214 9.32 -37.09 -36.25
N VAL A 215 9.12 -36.83 -34.96
CA VAL A 215 7.86 -37.16 -34.27
C VAL A 215 6.98 -35.92 -34.20
N ALA A 216 6.02 -35.82 -35.12
CA ALA A 216 4.97 -34.80 -35.09
C ALA A 216 3.87 -35.20 -34.09
N ASP A 217 3.99 -34.75 -32.84
CA ASP A 217 3.01 -35.07 -31.79
C ASP A 217 1.77 -34.16 -31.90
N THR A 218 0.71 -34.70 -32.51
CA THR A 218 -0.50 -33.93 -32.84
C THR A 218 -1.41 -33.75 -31.63
N ARG A 219 -1.27 -32.62 -30.92
CA ARG A 219 -2.32 -32.16 -29.99
C ARG A 219 -3.66 -31.99 -30.73
N PRO A 220 -4.78 -32.47 -30.18
CA PRO A 220 -6.07 -32.38 -30.86
C PRO A 220 -6.60 -30.94 -30.88
N LEU A 221 -6.76 -30.38 -32.08
CA LEU A 221 -7.48 -29.12 -32.29
C LEU A 221 -8.99 -29.37 -32.19
N SER A 222 -9.57 -29.04 -31.04
CA SER A 222 -11.02 -29.07 -30.82
C SER A 222 -11.53 -27.86 -30.04
N SER A 223 -11.08 -26.65 -30.41
CA SER A 223 -11.82 -25.43 -30.12
C SER A 223 -12.78 -25.12 -31.28
N THR A 224 -14.09 -25.26 -31.05
CA THR A 224 -15.06 -24.45 -31.78
C THR A 224 -14.71 -22.99 -31.52
N ILE A 225 -14.35 -22.24 -32.58
CA ILE A 225 -13.98 -20.82 -32.45
C ILE A 225 -15.22 -20.06 -32.00
N GLU A 226 -15.24 -19.73 -30.72
CA GLU A 226 -16.26 -18.89 -30.10
C GLU A 226 -16.19 -17.50 -30.74
N ALA A 227 -17.29 -17.04 -31.34
CA ALA A 227 -17.28 -15.93 -32.27
C ALA A 227 -16.97 -14.59 -31.57
N GLY A 228 -15.69 -14.23 -31.56
CA GLY A 228 -15.15 -13.07 -30.84
C GLY A 228 -13.89 -13.37 -30.02
N ALA A 229 -13.61 -14.64 -29.69
CA ALA A 229 -12.50 -15.00 -28.79
C ALA A 229 -11.10 -14.59 -29.33
N GLU A 230 -10.87 -14.68 -30.64
CA GLU A 230 -9.62 -14.19 -31.26
C GLU A 230 -9.49 -12.66 -31.19
N ILE A 231 -10.60 -11.93 -31.28
CA ILE A 231 -10.64 -10.46 -31.16
C ILE A 231 -10.39 -10.06 -29.70
N ALA A 232 -10.99 -10.79 -28.75
CA ALA A 232 -10.77 -10.61 -27.32
C ALA A 232 -9.32 -10.91 -26.88
N LEU A 233 -8.69 -11.94 -27.46
CA LEU A 233 -7.28 -12.23 -27.24
C LEU A 233 -6.37 -11.13 -27.82
N ASN A 234 -6.73 -10.55 -28.97
CA ASN A 234 -6.00 -9.42 -29.55
C ASN A 234 -6.16 -8.13 -28.70
N ASP A 235 -7.35 -7.85 -28.15
CA ASP A 235 -7.54 -6.75 -27.18
C ASP A 235 -6.67 -6.96 -25.93
N LEU A 236 -6.69 -8.18 -25.36
CA LEU A 236 -5.83 -8.56 -24.24
C LEU A 236 -4.33 -8.34 -24.55
N GLN A 237 -3.87 -8.76 -25.74
CA GLN A 237 -2.49 -8.56 -26.19
C GLN A 237 -2.16 -7.08 -26.41
N SER A 238 -3.10 -6.28 -26.92
CA SER A 238 -2.90 -4.83 -27.09
C SER A 238 -2.78 -4.07 -25.76
N ARG A 239 -3.36 -4.63 -24.69
CA ARG A 239 -3.38 -4.11 -23.31
C ARG A 239 -2.56 -4.97 -22.34
N GLU A 240 -1.67 -5.82 -22.85
CA GLU A 240 -0.91 -6.79 -22.05
C GLU A 240 -0.07 -6.12 -20.94
N ALA A 241 0.39 -4.89 -21.19
CA ALA A 241 1.07 -4.05 -20.21
C ALA A 241 0.19 -3.64 -19.01
N GLU A 242 -1.10 -3.35 -19.24
CA GLU A 242 -2.08 -3.08 -18.19
C GLU A 242 -2.25 -4.32 -17.31
N VAL A 243 -2.43 -5.48 -17.96
CA VAL A 243 -2.58 -6.78 -17.30
C VAL A 243 -1.34 -7.15 -16.50
N ARG A 244 -0.11 -7.00 -17.04
CA ARG A 244 1.13 -7.27 -16.31
C ARG A 244 1.32 -6.37 -15.09
N SER A 245 0.89 -5.10 -15.12
CA SER A 245 0.90 -4.28 -13.90
C SER A 245 -0.09 -4.82 -12.87
N LEU A 246 -1.34 -5.07 -13.27
CA LEU A 246 -2.38 -5.57 -12.36
C LEU A 246 -2.01 -6.93 -11.73
N ILE A 247 -1.35 -7.81 -12.50
CA ILE A 247 -0.80 -9.08 -11.99
C ILE A 247 0.31 -8.82 -10.97
N ARG A 248 1.23 -7.89 -11.23
CA ARG A 248 2.30 -7.53 -10.28
C ARG A 248 1.72 -6.96 -8.98
N ASP A 249 0.70 -6.10 -9.09
CA ASP A 249 -0.01 -5.50 -7.96
C ASP A 249 -0.75 -6.58 -7.14
N PHE A 250 -1.45 -7.51 -7.80
CA PHE A 250 -2.09 -8.69 -7.18
C PHE A 250 -1.09 -9.55 -6.40
N LEU A 251 0.05 -9.89 -7.03
CA LEU A 251 1.10 -10.69 -6.39
C LEU A 251 1.71 -10.01 -5.14
N LEU A 252 1.60 -8.68 -4.96
CA LEU A 252 2.08 -8.01 -3.72
C LEU A 252 1.32 -8.44 -2.47
N LEU A 253 0.10 -8.99 -2.59
CA LEU A 253 -0.79 -9.27 -1.47
C LEU A 253 -0.40 -10.50 -0.62
N GLY A 254 0.48 -11.38 -1.12
CA GLY A 254 1.00 -12.54 -0.37
C GLY A 254 1.12 -13.82 -1.19
N ASP A 255 1.07 -14.96 -0.51
CA ASP A 255 0.90 -16.28 -1.12
C ASP A 255 -0.52 -16.39 -1.70
N GLN A 256 -0.65 -16.72 -2.99
CA GLN A 256 -1.94 -16.73 -3.69
C GLN A 256 -2.59 -18.11 -3.68
N THR A 257 -3.85 -18.20 -3.29
CA THR A 257 -4.65 -19.43 -3.45
C THR A 257 -5.23 -19.51 -4.87
N PRO A 258 -5.62 -20.70 -5.37
CA PRO A 258 -6.33 -20.79 -6.65
C PRO A 258 -7.67 -20.02 -6.61
N GLU A 259 -8.31 -19.93 -5.44
CA GLU A 259 -9.48 -19.09 -5.21
C GLU A 259 -9.15 -17.60 -5.46
N ASP A 260 -8.06 -17.07 -4.90
CA ASP A 260 -7.62 -15.67 -5.12
C ASP A 260 -7.34 -15.38 -6.61
N ILE A 261 -6.72 -16.32 -7.31
CA ILE A 261 -6.45 -16.21 -8.75
C ILE A 261 -7.76 -16.13 -9.56
N THR A 262 -8.77 -16.94 -9.21
CA THR A 262 -10.09 -16.83 -9.87
C THR A 262 -10.81 -15.52 -9.56
N ALA A 263 -10.70 -15.00 -8.33
CA ALA A 263 -11.24 -13.69 -7.96
C ALA A 263 -10.56 -12.54 -8.72
N PHE A 264 -9.23 -12.59 -8.88
CA PHE A 264 -8.47 -11.63 -9.69
C PHE A 264 -8.91 -11.63 -11.16
N ILE A 265 -9.11 -12.81 -11.75
CA ILE A 265 -9.57 -12.94 -13.15
C ILE A 265 -10.97 -12.32 -13.32
N GLU A 266 -11.91 -12.53 -12.39
CA GLU A 266 -13.22 -11.87 -12.45
C GLU A 266 -13.13 -10.34 -12.21
N ASP A 267 -12.17 -9.83 -11.44
CA ASP A 267 -11.95 -8.37 -11.29
C ASP A 267 -11.36 -7.70 -12.55
N LEU A 268 -10.85 -8.45 -13.53
CA LEU A 268 -10.48 -7.92 -14.85
C LEU A 268 -11.72 -7.63 -15.75
N LYS A 269 -12.86 -8.27 -15.47
CA LYS A 269 -14.15 -8.08 -16.17
C LYS A 269 -14.68 -6.63 -16.10
N PRO A 270 -14.77 -5.95 -14.93
CA PRO A 270 -15.14 -4.53 -14.86
C PRO A 270 -14.07 -3.57 -15.43
N ARG A 271 -12.84 -4.04 -15.70
CA ARG A 271 -11.81 -3.30 -16.45
C ARG A 271 -11.94 -3.47 -17.97
N GLY A 272 -12.92 -4.24 -18.43
CA GLY A 272 -13.26 -4.42 -19.85
C GLY A 272 -12.58 -5.62 -20.51
N PHE A 273 -11.86 -6.47 -19.78
CA PHE A 273 -11.27 -7.68 -20.35
C PHE A 273 -12.33 -8.78 -20.50
N ALA A 274 -12.40 -9.40 -21.67
CA ALA A 274 -13.42 -10.40 -22.01
C ALA A 274 -13.08 -11.81 -21.46
N VAL A 275 -12.88 -11.90 -20.14
CA VAL A 275 -12.58 -13.13 -19.37
C VAL A 275 -13.70 -14.19 -19.38
N GLN A 276 -14.74 -14.00 -20.19
CA GLN A 276 -15.78 -14.99 -20.45
C GLN A 276 -15.24 -16.10 -21.36
N HIS A 277 -14.43 -15.74 -22.36
CA HIS A 277 -13.75 -16.70 -23.23
C HIS A 277 -12.69 -17.50 -22.45
N SER A 278 -12.62 -18.82 -22.65
CA SER A 278 -11.57 -19.66 -22.03
C SER A 278 -10.18 -19.22 -22.46
N ILE A 279 -9.97 -19.02 -23.76
CA ILE A 279 -8.69 -18.58 -24.38
C ILE A 279 -8.11 -17.32 -23.72
N VAL A 280 -8.97 -16.39 -23.27
CA VAL A 280 -8.55 -15.17 -22.57
C VAL A 280 -8.16 -15.46 -21.12
N ARG A 281 -8.89 -16.36 -20.44
CA ARG A 281 -8.55 -16.80 -19.07
C ARG A 281 -7.25 -17.62 -19.04
N ASP A 282 -7.09 -18.54 -19.99
CA ASP A 282 -5.89 -19.37 -20.14
C ASP A 282 -4.65 -18.48 -20.37
N ALA A 283 -4.74 -17.50 -21.26
CA ALA A 283 -3.67 -16.53 -21.49
C ALA A 283 -3.34 -15.66 -20.27
N ILE A 284 -4.34 -15.30 -19.43
CA ILE A 284 -4.11 -14.58 -18.17
C ILE A 284 -3.46 -15.49 -17.13
N LEU A 285 -3.84 -16.77 -17.05
CA LEU A 285 -3.23 -17.75 -16.16
C LEU A 285 -1.75 -18.00 -16.51
N ASP A 286 -1.42 -18.14 -17.80
CA ASP A 286 -0.05 -18.24 -18.27
C ASP A 286 0.77 -16.99 -17.92
N LEU A 287 0.19 -15.79 -18.07
CA LEU A 287 0.83 -14.52 -17.66
C LEU A 287 1.01 -14.41 -16.13
N VAL A 288 0.06 -14.90 -15.32
CA VAL A 288 0.20 -14.95 -13.85
C VAL A 288 1.35 -15.87 -13.45
N ALA A 289 1.46 -17.05 -14.09
CA ALA A 289 2.56 -17.98 -13.85
C ALA A 289 3.92 -17.38 -14.26
N GLU A 290 4.01 -16.78 -15.45
CA GLU A 290 5.22 -16.09 -15.94
C GLU A 290 5.68 -15.00 -14.95
N MET A 291 4.75 -14.15 -14.52
CA MET A 291 5.06 -13.03 -13.62
C MET A 291 5.40 -13.50 -12.19
N ALA A 292 4.83 -14.61 -11.73
CA ALA A 292 5.20 -15.21 -10.44
C ALA A 292 6.62 -15.79 -10.46
N GLU A 293 7.02 -16.50 -11.54
CA GLU A 293 8.40 -17.01 -11.70
C GLU A 293 9.41 -15.86 -11.80
N ARG A 294 9.14 -14.86 -12.66
CA ARG A 294 9.95 -13.63 -12.77
C ARG A 294 10.15 -12.96 -11.42
N ARG A 295 9.08 -12.79 -10.64
CA ARG A 295 9.11 -12.18 -9.30
C ARG A 295 9.91 -13.02 -8.29
N ALA A 296 9.80 -14.35 -8.32
CA ALA A 296 10.60 -15.21 -7.45
C ALA A 296 12.10 -15.01 -7.71
N ALA A 297 12.51 -14.97 -8.99
CA ALA A 297 13.88 -14.67 -9.39
C ALA A 297 14.32 -13.24 -9.01
N GLU A 298 13.43 -12.24 -9.12
CA GLU A 298 13.70 -10.86 -8.65
C GLU A 298 13.95 -10.81 -7.14
N GLN A 299 13.17 -11.54 -6.34
CA GLN A 299 13.29 -11.59 -4.89
C GLN A 299 14.54 -12.38 -4.44
N GLU A 300 14.87 -13.48 -5.10
CA GLU A 300 16.12 -14.22 -4.87
C GLU A 300 17.34 -13.34 -5.18
N ALA A 301 17.36 -12.68 -6.34
CA ALA A 301 18.44 -11.80 -6.78
C ALA A 301 18.61 -10.49 -5.97
N GLN A 302 17.63 -10.13 -5.13
CA GLN A 302 17.80 -9.09 -4.11
C GLN A 302 18.57 -9.60 -2.87
N SER A 303 18.45 -10.88 -2.54
CA SER A 303 19.05 -11.50 -1.35
C SER A 303 20.49 -11.96 -1.56
N LEU A 304 20.86 -12.28 -2.80
CA LEU A 304 22.16 -12.85 -3.16
C LEU A 304 23.24 -11.78 -3.47
N LEU A 305 24.49 -12.23 -3.46
CA LEU A 305 25.61 -11.47 -4.04
C LEU A 305 25.57 -11.56 -5.58
N PRO A 306 26.04 -10.54 -6.32
CA PRO A 306 25.96 -10.54 -7.78
C PRO A 306 26.71 -11.73 -8.38
N GLY A 307 25.99 -12.61 -9.07
CA GLY A 307 26.52 -13.83 -9.68
C GLY A 307 27.39 -13.59 -10.91
N SER A 308 27.27 -12.42 -11.56
CA SER A 308 28.07 -12.06 -12.74
C SER A 308 28.69 -10.65 -12.68
N TRP A 309 29.74 -10.43 -13.48
CA TRP A 309 30.31 -9.09 -13.65
C TRP A 309 29.35 -8.12 -14.37
N ARG A 310 28.54 -8.60 -15.34
CA ARG A 310 27.47 -7.82 -16.00
C ARG A 310 26.52 -7.24 -14.97
N GLU A 311 25.98 -8.12 -14.13
CA GLU A 311 25.07 -7.78 -13.03
C GLU A 311 25.71 -6.84 -12.00
N ARG A 312 26.97 -7.11 -11.59
CA ARG A 312 27.70 -6.22 -10.67
C ARG A 312 27.89 -4.81 -11.22
N GLN A 313 28.06 -4.64 -12.53
CA GLN A 313 28.11 -3.32 -13.18
C GLN A 313 26.73 -2.70 -13.32
N ALA A 314 25.69 -3.48 -13.66
CA ALA A 314 24.32 -2.99 -13.73
C ALA A 314 23.82 -2.48 -12.37
N ILE A 315 24.13 -3.16 -11.26
CA ILE A 315 23.78 -2.73 -9.90
C ILE A 315 24.49 -1.43 -9.52
N ARG A 316 25.75 -1.24 -9.93
CA ARG A 316 26.45 0.04 -9.73
C ARG A 316 25.77 1.17 -10.49
N ARG A 317 25.45 0.95 -11.78
CA ARG A 317 24.74 1.94 -12.61
C ARG A 317 23.36 2.28 -12.04
N PHE A 318 22.66 1.31 -11.43
CA PHE A 318 21.41 1.54 -10.73
C PHE A 318 21.60 2.47 -9.51
N GLU A 319 22.56 2.20 -8.62
CA GLU A 319 22.82 3.06 -7.45
C GLU A 319 23.36 4.46 -7.85
N GLU A 320 24.09 4.57 -8.97
CA GLU A 320 24.52 5.85 -9.57
C GLU A 320 23.32 6.69 -10.09
N LEU A 321 22.31 6.05 -10.67
CA LEU A 321 21.10 6.70 -11.21
C LEU A 321 19.98 6.87 -10.18
N ARG A 322 20.04 6.19 -9.04
CA ARG A 322 18.95 6.03 -8.06
C ARG A 322 18.25 7.31 -7.64
N ASN A 323 18.98 8.41 -7.43
CA ASN A 323 18.38 9.68 -7.06
C ASN A 323 17.55 10.27 -8.21
N SER A 324 18.10 10.26 -9.44
CA SER A 324 17.38 10.71 -10.64
C SER A 324 16.16 9.84 -10.94
N LEU A 325 16.20 8.55 -10.60
CA LEU A 325 15.04 7.66 -10.69
C LEU A 325 13.96 8.03 -9.68
N LEU A 326 14.31 8.45 -8.46
CA LEU A 326 13.32 8.91 -7.48
C LEU A 326 12.67 10.23 -7.92
N ASP A 327 13.45 11.19 -8.41
CA ASP A 327 12.94 12.46 -8.93
C ASP A 327 11.93 12.24 -10.08
N VAL A 328 12.25 11.34 -11.02
CA VAL A 328 11.37 10.99 -12.16
C VAL A 328 10.19 10.08 -11.74
N LEU A 329 10.34 9.30 -10.68
CA LEU A 329 9.23 8.50 -10.11
C LEU A 329 8.12 9.40 -9.55
N GLU A 330 8.49 10.49 -8.87
CA GLU A 330 7.52 11.50 -8.41
C GLU A 330 6.84 12.19 -9.61
N GLU A 331 7.61 12.64 -10.61
CA GLU A 331 7.06 13.30 -11.81
C GLU A 331 6.13 12.38 -12.62
N THR A 332 6.47 11.09 -12.78
CA THR A 332 5.66 10.11 -13.54
C THR A 332 4.37 9.73 -12.80
N LEU A 333 4.41 9.54 -11.48
CA LEU A 333 3.20 9.29 -10.67
C LEU A 333 2.24 10.49 -10.69
N LEU A 334 2.77 11.72 -10.57
CA LEU A 334 1.98 12.95 -10.71
C LEU A 334 1.37 13.09 -12.11
N SER A 335 2.16 12.81 -13.15
CA SER A 335 1.72 12.92 -14.56
C SER A 335 0.62 11.91 -14.93
N ALA A 336 0.66 10.71 -14.34
CA ALA A 336 -0.30 9.63 -14.60
C ALA A 336 -1.64 9.77 -13.86
N ARG A 337 -1.75 10.70 -12.89
CA ARG A 337 -3.02 11.09 -12.23
C ARG A 337 -3.85 9.92 -11.67
N GLY A 338 -3.19 8.86 -11.21
CA GLY A 338 -3.81 7.65 -10.66
C GLY A 338 -3.93 6.45 -11.61
N ASP A 339 -3.47 6.55 -12.87
CA ASP A 339 -3.25 5.38 -13.74
C ASP A 339 -1.92 4.69 -13.38
N ILE A 340 -1.98 3.76 -12.41
CA ILE A 340 -0.82 3.02 -11.91
C ILE A 340 -0.13 2.20 -13.03
N PRO A 341 -0.85 1.44 -13.91
CA PRO A 341 -0.22 0.76 -15.03
C PRO A 341 0.52 1.69 -16.00
N ALA A 342 -0.07 2.83 -16.37
CA ALA A 342 0.59 3.81 -17.24
C ALA A 342 1.84 4.43 -16.58
N ALA A 343 1.75 4.77 -15.29
CA ALA A 343 2.91 5.24 -14.51
C ALA A 343 4.03 4.20 -14.47
N ARG A 344 3.70 2.93 -14.21
CA ARG A 344 4.66 1.82 -14.14
C ARG A 344 5.39 1.64 -15.46
N MET A 345 4.64 1.64 -16.58
CA MET A 345 5.21 1.55 -17.92
C MET A 345 6.09 2.74 -18.29
N GLY A 346 5.69 3.97 -17.91
CA GLY A 346 6.50 5.17 -18.09
C GLY A 346 7.83 5.09 -17.34
N PHE A 347 7.79 4.66 -16.07
CA PHE A 347 8.97 4.50 -15.22
C PHE A 347 9.91 3.39 -15.71
N GLU A 348 9.37 2.23 -16.12
CA GLU A 348 10.16 1.17 -16.75
C GLU A 348 10.85 1.64 -18.04
N ASN A 349 10.14 2.38 -18.90
CA ASN A 349 10.73 2.92 -20.13
C ASN A 349 11.86 3.91 -19.84
N HIS A 350 11.69 4.81 -18.89
CA HIS A 350 12.75 5.73 -18.46
C HIS A 350 13.98 5.00 -17.90
N ALA A 351 13.79 3.88 -17.18
CA ALA A 351 14.89 3.03 -16.71
C ALA A 351 15.65 2.39 -17.89
N ARG A 352 14.94 1.86 -18.90
CA ARG A 352 15.55 1.32 -20.14
C ARG A 352 16.34 2.40 -20.90
N GLU A 353 15.76 3.58 -21.07
CA GLU A 353 16.40 4.73 -21.76
C GLU A 353 17.64 5.23 -21.02
N SER A 354 17.63 5.19 -19.68
CA SER A 354 18.79 5.45 -18.82
C SER A 354 19.87 4.36 -18.90
N GLY A 355 19.65 3.30 -19.69
CA GLY A 355 20.58 2.20 -19.91
C GLY A 355 20.62 1.20 -18.75
N LEU A 356 19.50 0.99 -18.06
CA LEU A 356 19.36 -0.10 -17.09
C LEU A 356 18.80 -1.36 -17.77
N ASP A 357 19.39 -2.48 -17.38
CA ASP A 357 19.19 -3.81 -17.96
C ASP A 357 18.07 -4.53 -17.18
N LEU A 358 16.81 -4.25 -17.54
CA LEU A 358 15.62 -4.85 -16.90
C LEU A 358 15.46 -6.36 -17.17
N ASP A 359 16.23 -6.94 -18.10
CA ASP A 359 16.27 -8.40 -18.30
C ASP A 359 17.03 -9.11 -17.17
N LEU A 360 17.72 -8.37 -16.29
CA LEU A 360 18.34 -8.88 -15.08
C LEU A 360 17.35 -8.76 -13.90
N PRO A 361 16.95 -9.88 -13.24
CA PRO A 361 16.06 -9.83 -12.07
C PRO A 361 16.58 -8.95 -10.93
N ALA A 362 17.91 -8.90 -10.76
CA ALA A 362 18.57 -8.02 -9.80
C ALA A 362 18.33 -6.51 -10.04
N ILE A 363 17.97 -6.10 -11.26
CA ILE A 363 17.67 -4.70 -11.62
C ILE A 363 16.15 -4.49 -11.72
N SER A 364 15.45 -5.41 -12.38
CA SER A 364 13.99 -5.41 -12.48
C SER A 364 13.33 -5.32 -11.10
N GLY A 365 13.67 -6.23 -10.19
CA GLY A 365 13.16 -6.23 -8.82
C GLY A 365 13.50 -4.98 -8.01
N ARG A 366 14.67 -4.34 -8.26
CA ARG A 366 15.05 -3.08 -7.63
C ARG A 366 14.23 -1.90 -8.16
N ILE A 367 13.95 -1.85 -9.45
CA ILE A 367 13.11 -0.82 -10.09
C ILE A 367 11.65 -0.96 -9.63
N HIS A 368 11.11 -2.17 -9.59
CA HIS A 368 9.77 -2.41 -9.08
C HIS A 368 9.65 -2.12 -7.58
N ALA A 369 10.61 -2.55 -6.77
CA ALA A 369 10.62 -2.23 -5.33
C ALA A 369 10.69 -0.72 -5.04
N LEU A 370 11.34 0.11 -5.88
CA LEU A 370 11.26 1.57 -5.75
C LEU A 370 9.85 2.10 -6.05
N PHE A 371 9.26 1.66 -7.17
CA PHE A 371 7.93 2.08 -7.61
C PHE A 371 6.83 1.67 -6.60
N ASP A 372 6.84 0.41 -6.18
CA ASP A 372 5.87 -0.19 -5.26
C ASP A 372 5.97 0.45 -3.86
N LEU A 373 7.20 0.74 -3.41
CA LEU A 373 7.43 1.49 -2.17
C LEU A 373 6.88 2.90 -2.23
N GLN A 374 7.05 3.63 -3.35
CA GLN A 374 6.54 4.99 -3.46
C GLN A 374 5.01 5.03 -3.52
N ILE A 375 4.36 4.06 -4.19
CA ILE A 375 2.90 3.92 -4.13
C ILE A 375 2.45 3.65 -2.69
N SER A 376 3.08 2.69 -2.00
CA SER A 376 2.73 2.36 -0.62
C SER A 376 2.95 3.54 0.35
N LEU A 377 4.00 4.35 0.14
CA LEU A 377 4.23 5.57 0.90
C LEU A 377 3.16 6.63 0.61
N ASN A 378 2.82 6.89 -0.66
CA ASN A 378 1.75 7.82 -1.04
C ASN A 378 0.40 7.40 -0.42
N GLU A 379 0.07 6.10 -0.47
CA GLU A 379 -1.13 5.55 0.18
C GLU A 379 -1.09 5.72 1.70
N MET A 380 0.08 5.52 2.35
CA MET A 380 0.21 5.78 3.79
C MET A 380 0.06 7.26 4.14
N GLU A 381 0.59 8.18 3.34
CA GLU A 381 0.41 9.63 3.55
C GLU A 381 -1.05 10.06 3.36
N MET A 382 -1.74 9.53 2.34
CA MET A 382 -3.19 9.71 2.18
C MET A 382 -3.98 9.16 3.38
N ASN A 383 -3.59 8.01 3.92
CA ASN A 383 -4.19 7.46 5.15
C ASN A 383 -3.85 8.27 6.42
N VAL A 384 -2.88 9.20 6.37
CA VAL A 384 -2.54 10.12 7.47
C VAL A 384 -3.35 11.42 7.40
N ASP A 385 -3.68 11.94 6.20
CA ASP A 385 -4.63 13.05 6.03
C ASP A 385 -5.96 12.60 5.36
N PRO A 386 -7.05 12.41 6.14
CA PRO A 386 -8.35 12.02 5.58
C PRO A 386 -8.96 13.09 4.67
N VAL A 387 -8.49 14.33 4.70
CA VAL A 387 -8.92 15.37 3.74
C VAL A 387 -8.24 15.16 2.39
N ALA A 388 -6.95 14.80 2.37
CA ALA A 388 -6.24 14.41 1.15
C ALA A 388 -6.84 13.16 0.51
N ALA A 389 -7.04 12.07 1.27
CA ALA A 389 -7.64 10.83 0.76
C ALA A 389 -9.03 11.06 0.14
N ARG A 390 -9.91 11.82 0.82
CA ARG A 390 -11.24 12.19 0.30
C ARG A 390 -11.14 12.94 -1.04
N ARG A 391 -10.24 13.92 -1.13
CA ARG A 391 -10.08 14.76 -2.33
C ARG A 391 -9.51 13.94 -3.49
N ASP A 392 -8.53 13.09 -3.23
CA ASP A 392 -7.96 12.21 -4.25
C ASP A 392 -8.98 11.18 -4.78
N ARG A 393 -9.76 10.51 -3.91
CA ARG A 393 -10.87 9.62 -4.35
C ARG A 393 -11.83 10.34 -5.29
N ALA A 394 -12.12 11.61 -5.02
CA ALA A 394 -12.94 12.45 -5.89
C ALA A 394 -12.23 12.86 -7.20
N ILE A 395 -10.93 13.20 -7.15
CA ILE A 395 -10.11 13.51 -8.33
C ILE A 395 -10.03 12.31 -9.28
N ARG A 396 -9.77 11.10 -8.76
CA ARG A 396 -9.77 9.85 -9.57
C ARG A 396 -11.11 9.59 -10.27
N LEU A 397 -12.23 10.06 -9.72
CA LEU A 397 -13.55 9.99 -10.35
C LEU A 397 -13.84 11.14 -11.33
N LEU A 398 -13.34 12.35 -11.06
CA LEU A 398 -13.37 13.47 -12.01
C LEU A 398 -12.54 13.19 -13.26
N LEU A 399 -11.38 12.56 -13.10
CA LEU A 399 -10.38 12.41 -14.16
C LEU A 399 -10.39 11.05 -14.86
N ARG A 400 -11.29 10.13 -14.48
CA ARG A 400 -11.38 8.79 -15.08
C ARG A 400 -11.55 8.88 -16.60
N ARG A 401 -10.55 8.36 -17.33
CA ARG A 401 -10.47 8.36 -18.79
C ARG A 401 -10.67 9.76 -19.38
N VAL A 402 -9.94 10.74 -18.85
CA VAL A 402 -9.93 12.11 -19.41
C VAL A 402 -9.30 12.19 -20.80
N ASP A 403 -8.52 11.20 -21.20
CA ASP A 403 -7.96 11.14 -22.55
C ASP A 403 -8.97 10.79 -23.65
N GLU A 404 -10.10 10.18 -23.31
CA GLU A 404 -11.17 9.80 -24.23
C GLU A 404 -12.20 10.93 -24.51
N ILE A 405 -12.15 12.06 -23.79
CA ILE A 405 -13.16 13.13 -23.85
C ILE A 405 -12.69 14.39 -24.58
N ASP A 406 -13.66 15.25 -24.95
CA ASP A 406 -13.42 16.50 -25.64
C ASP A 406 -12.49 17.46 -24.87
N ALA A 407 -11.73 18.27 -25.62
CA ALA A 407 -10.79 19.24 -25.07
C ALA A 407 -11.44 20.30 -24.17
N THR A 408 -12.70 20.69 -24.42
CA THR A 408 -13.41 21.65 -23.56
C THR A 408 -13.88 21.01 -22.24
N ALA A 409 -14.27 19.73 -22.28
CA ALA A 409 -14.62 18.95 -21.10
C ALA A 409 -13.37 18.68 -20.23
N ARG A 410 -12.26 18.28 -20.87
CA ARG A 410 -10.94 18.09 -20.26
C ARG A 410 -10.47 19.33 -19.51
N ALA A 411 -10.35 20.46 -20.20
CA ALA A 411 -9.91 21.74 -19.61
C ALA A 411 -10.87 22.31 -18.55
N THR A 412 -12.10 21.78 -18.45
CA THR A 412 -13.04 22.07 -17.37
C THR A 412 -12.80 21.19 -16.15
N LEU A 413 -12.57 19.88 -16.35
CA LEU A 413 -12.29 18.92 -15.28
C LEU A 413 -10.92 19.13 -14.62
N GLU A 414 -9.87 19.39 -15.39
CA GLU A 414 -8.53 19.73 -14.87
C GLU A 414 -8.57 21.00 -13.99
N ARG A 415 -9.39 21.98 -14.39
CA ARG A 415 -9.59 23.18 -13.58
C ARG A 415 -10.36 22.88 -12.29
N MET A 416 -11.26 21.89 -12.29
CA MET A 416 -11.98 21.44 -11.09
C MET A 416 -11.06 20.66 -10.13
N GLU A 417 -10.16 19.82 -10.65
CA GLU A 417 -9.05 19.19 -9.93
C GLU A 417 -8.20 20.26 -9.21
N MET A 418 -7.68 21.26 -9.94
CA MET A 418 -6.92 22.38 -9.38
C MET A 418 -7.68 23.21 -8.33
N GLN A 419 -9.00 23.06 -8.23
CA GLN A 419 -9.86 23.77 -7.28
C GLN A 419 -10.75 22.82 -6.47
N ILE A 420 -10.28 21.60 -6.19
CA ILE A 420 -11.06 20.54 -5.50
C ILE A 420 -11.61 21.00 -4.14
N GLU A 421 -10.88 21.83 -3.39
CA GLU A 421 -11.38 22.43 -2.13
C GLU A 421 -12.67 23.23 -2.32
N SER A 422 -12.80 23.89 -3.48
CA SER A 422 -13.94 24.75 -3.78
C SER A 422 -15.15 23.92 -4.19
N LEU A 423 -14.94 22.79 -4.86
CA LEU A 423 -15.99 21.81 -5.15
C LEU A 423 -16.44 21.14 -3.85
N GLU A 424 -15.52 20.67 -3.01
CA GLU A 424 -15.77 20.09 -1.68
C GLU A 424 -16.65 21.00 -0.82
N ARG A 425 -16.30 22.29 -0.68
CA ARG A 425 -17.11 23.26 0.06
C ARG A 425 -18.49 23.51 -0.56
N ILE A 426 -18.64 23.37 -1.88
CA ILE A 426 -19.94 23.50 -2.57
C ILE A 426 -20.81 22.27 -2.30
N VAL A 427 -20.25 21.06 -2.42
CA VAL A 427 -20.92 19.79 -2.11
C VAL A 427 -21.39 19.80 -0.65
N GLU A 428 -20.49 20.12 0.28
CA GLU A 428 -20.81 20.28 1.70
C GLU A 428 -21.95 21.30 1.94
N THR A 429 -21.90 22.46 1.29
CA THR A 429 -22.92 23.52 1.44
C THR A 429 -24.29 23.10 0.88
N VAL A 430 -24.33 22.33 -0.20
CA VAL A 430 -25.59 21.81 -0.78
C VAL A 430 -26.19 20.74 0.14
N ILE A 431 -25.37 19.79 0.61
CA ILE A 431 -25.84 18.64 1.38
C ILE A 431 -26.23 19.01 2.82
N ARG A 432 -25.42 19.85 3.51
CA ARG A 432 -25.76 20.40 4.84
C ARG A 432 -27.06 21.22 4.85
N ARG A 433 -27.52 21.70 3.69
CA ARG A 433 -28.73 22.52 3.55
C ARG A 433 -29.99 21.69 3.34
N ASN A 434 -29.85 20.46 2.83
CA ASN A 434 -30.95 19.56 2.49
C ASN A 434 -30.89 18.28 3.35
N ASP A 435 -30.64 18.45 4.65
CA ASP A 435 -30.67 17.42 5.70
C ASP A 435 -29.87 16.12 5.38
N GLY A 436 -28.74 16.25 4.69
CA GLY A 436 -27.84 15.14 4.36
C GLY A 436 -28.18 14.37 3.09
N GLN A 437 -29.31 14.65 2.44
CA GLN A 437 -29.71 13.94 1.22
C GLN A 437 -28.85 14.35 0.01
N PHE A 438 -28.59 13.40 -0.89
CA PHE A 438 -27.89 13.65 -2.16
C PHE A 438 -28.63 12.97 -3.32
N THR A 439 -29.72 13.59 -3.76
CA THR A 439 -30.61 13.06 -4.81
C THR A 439 -30.44 13.84 -6.12
N SER A 440 -31.21 13.46 -7.14
CA SER A 440 -31.32 14.20 -8.40
C SER A 440 -31.66 15.70 -8.22
N LEU A 441 -32.36 16.06 -7.14
CA LEU A 441 -32.62 17.46 -6.78
C LEU A 441 -31.31 18.19 -6.43
N GLU A 442 -30.53 17.63 -5.51
CA GLU A 442 -29.25 18.19 -5.04
C GLU A 442 -28.20 18.22 -6.15
N HIS A 443 -28.15 17.17 -6.99
CA HIS A 443 -27.35 17.15 -8.21
C HIS A 443 -27.68 18.38 -9.08
N SER A 444 -28.97 18.67 -9.30
CA SER A 444 -29.39 19.83 -10.11
C SER A 444 -29.07 21.19 -9.45
N LEU A 445 -29.09 21.27 -8.12
CA LEU A 445 -28.75 22.47 -7.37
C LEU A 445 -27.24 22.75 -7.41
N MET A 446 -26.43 21.71 -7.25
CA MET A 446 -24.96 21.77 -7.36
C MET A 446 -24.53 22.25 -8.75
N ILE A 447 -25.07 21.63 -9.82
CA ILE A 447 -24.77 22.01 -11.21
C ILE A 447 -25.09 23.49 -11.45
N ARG A 448 -26.31 23.94 -11.08
CA ARG A 448 -26.72 25.36 -11.21
C ARG A 448 -25.84 26.33 -10.43
N PHE A 449 -25.30 25.90 -9.27
CA PHE A 449 -24.39 26.73 -8.48
C PHE A 449 -23.02 26.86 -9.16
N LEU A 450 -22.53 25.79 -9.80
CA LEU A 450 -21.28 25.77 -10.55
C LEU A 450 -21.41 26.52 -11.89
N GLU A 451 -22.50 26.34 -12.65
CA GLU A 451 -22.86 27.16 -13.82
C GLU A 451 -22.81 28.66 -13.47
N ARG A 452 -23.47 29.06 -12.37
CA ARG A 452 -23.47 30.46 -11.89
C ARG A 452 -22.09 30.98 -11.47
N ARG A 453 -21.15 30.09 -11.17
CA ARG A 453 -19.75 30.40 -10.81
C ARG A 453 -18.80 30.39 -12.03
N GLY A 454 -19.30 30.08 -13.23
CA GLY A 454 -18.54 30.11 -14.48
C GLY A 454 -17.94 28.77 -14.92
N TRP A 455 -18.46 27.65 -14.40
CA TRP A 455 -18.07 26.30 -14.81
C TRP A 455 -19.07 25.70 -15.79
N ASP A 456 -18.62 25.00 -16.82
CA ASP A 456 -19.50 24.18 -17.65
C ASP A 456 -19.81 22.82 -16.98
N ALA A 457 -20.49 22.91 -15.85
CA ALA A 457 -20.87 21.76 -15.02
C ALA A 457 -22.01 20.90 -15.62
N ASN A 458 -22.55 21.32 -16.76
CA ASN A 458 -23.72 20.72 -17.42
C ASN A 458 -23.36 20.08 -18.78
N HIS A 459 -22.13 20.28 -19.28
CA HIS A 459 -21.57 19.53 -20.40
C HIS A 459 -21.77 18.01 -20.21
N PRO A 460 -22.24 17.26 -21.23
CA PRO A 460 -22.66 15.86 -21.08
C PRO A 460 -21.57 14.92 -20.56
N GLU A 461 -20.30 15.22 -20.81
CA GLU A 461 -19.15 14.41 -20.37
C GLU A 461 -18.62 14.80 -18.98
N VAL A 462 -18.84 16.05 -18.56
CA VAL A 462 -18.39 16.62 -17.27
C VAL A 462 -19.41 16.31 -16.19
N ARG A 463 -20.70 16.55 -16.47
CA ARG A 463 -21.81 16.44 -15.52
C ARG A 463 -21.86 15.08 -14.78
N PRO A 464 -21.68 13.91 -15.42
CA PRO A 464 -21.76 12.64 -14.71
C PRO A 464 -20.53 12.38 -13.83
N ARG A 465 -19.34 12.75 -14.31
CA ARG A 465 -18.08 12.68 -13.53
C ARG A 465 -18.14 13.56 -12.30
N LEU A 466 -18.63 14.78 -12.46
CA LEU A 466 -18.88 15.74 -11.40
C LEU A 466 -19.88 15.22 -10.34
N ILE A 467 -20.97 14.57 -10.77
CA ILE A 467 -21.94 13.94 -9.84
C ILE A 467 -21.30 12.78 -9.06
N ALA A 468 -20.57 11.88 -9.74
CA ALA A 468 -19.93 10.74 -9.08
C ALA A 468 -18.84 11.16 -8.09
N ALA A 469 -18.00 12.14 -8.47
CA ALA A 469 -17.00 12.70 -7.57
C ALA A 469 -17.62 13.43 -6.37
N ALA A 470 -18.69 14.20 -6.57
CA ALA A 470 -19.45 14.80 -5.47
C ALA A 470 -20.11 13.75 -4.56
N GLY A 471 -20.54 12.62 -5.11
CA GLY A 471 -21.00 11.45 -4.36
C GLY A 471 -19.91 10.88 -3.44
N ALA A 472 -18.70 10.66 -3.97
CA ALA A 472 -17.57 10.23 -3.15
C ALA A 472 -17.23 11.26 -2.05
N LEU A 473 -17.20 12.56 -2.37
CA LEU A 473 -17.01 13.61 -1.35
C LEU A 473 -18.09 13.55 -0.26
N ALA A 474 -19.34 13.24 -0.60
CA ALA A 474 -20.45 13.14 0.34
C ALA A 474 -20.36 11.89 1.27
N VAL A 475 -19.95 10.75 0.71
CA VAL A 475 -19.63 9.51 1.46
C VAL A 475 -18.50 9.79 2.46
N GLU A 476 -17.39 10.33 1.99
CA GLU A 476 -16.17 10.62 2.77
C GLU A 476 -16.32 11.80 3.76
N MET A 477 -17.46 12.50 3.72
CA MET A 477 -17.88 13.46 4.75
C MET A 477 -18.88 12.86 5.74
N GLY A 478 -19.34 11.62 5.53
CA GLY A 478 -20.30 10.93 6.38
C GLY A 478 -21.75 11.42 6.23
N TYR A 479 -22.12 11.99 5.07
CA TYR A 479 -23.49 12.46 4.82
C TYR A 479 -24.39 11.40 4.17
N ILE A 480 -23.84 10.51 3.33
CA ILE A 480 -24.57 9.43 2.66
C ILE A 480 -23.82 8.10 2.80
N SER A 481 -24.54 6.99 2.69
CA SER A 481 -23.95 5.64 2.59
C SER A 481 -23.33 5.39 1.21
N GLU A 482 -22.40 4.43 1.10
CA GLU A 482 -21.82 4.04 -0.20
C GLU A 482 -22.90 3.48 -1.15
N ASP A 483 -23.91 2.80 -0.63
CA ASP A 483 -25.09 2.30 -1.38
C ASP A 483 -25.88 3.41 -2.10
N GLN A 484 -25.70 4.67 -1.68
CA GLN A 484 -26.37 5.85 -2.23
C GLN A 484 -25.46 6.67 -3.15
N MET A 485 -24.22 6.24 -3.36
CA MET A 485 -23.26 6.96 -4.19
C MET A 485 -23.67 6.88 -5.67
N PRO A 486 -23.95 8.02 -6.35
CA PRO A 486 -24.29 8.01 -7.77
C PRO A 486 -23.08 7.60 -8.62
N THR A 487 -23.29 6.67 -9.54
CA THR A 487 -22.23 6.03 -10.31
C THR A 487 -22.03 6.67 -11.69
N LEU A 488 -20.88 6.41 -12.30
CA LEU A 488 -20.57 6.90 -13.65
C LEU A 488 -21.40 6.14 -14.70
N PRO A 489 -22.09 6.82 -15.64
CA PRO A 489 -22.72 6.16 -16.78
C PRO A 489 -21.63 5.47 -17.61
N GLY A 490 -21.79 4.16 -17.78
CA GLY A 490 -20.72 3.22 -18.09
C GLY A 490 -20.77 2.02 -17.15
N GLN A 491 -21.11 2.25 -15.88
CA GLN A 491 -21.88 1.26 -15.13
C GLN A 491 -23.33 1.34 -15.60
N ILE A 492 -23.81 0.29 -16.29
CA ILE A 492 -25.24 0.07 -16.42
C ILE A 492 -25.70 -0.56 -15.10
N ALA A 493 -26.03 0.29 -14.13
CA ALA A 493 -26.78 -0.13 -12.95
C ALA A 493 -28.19 -0.51 -13.42
N LEU A 494 -28.34 -1.77 -13.82
CA LEU A 494 -29.62 -2.40 -14.14
C LEU A 494 -30.43 -2.54 -12.83
N ASP A 495 -31.11 -1.46 -12.48
CA ASP A 495 -32.18 -1.42 -11.48
C ASP A 495 -33.14 -2.59 -11.75
N PRO A 496 -33.17 -3.64 -10.90
CA PRO A 496 -33.81 -4.91 -11.25
C PRO A 496 -35.32 -4.75 -11.44
N GLU A 497 -35.96 -3.83 -10.72
CA GLU A 497 -37.37 -3.51 -10.92
C GLU A 497 -37.63 -2.96 -12.33
N ARG A 498 -36.70 -2.17 -12.89
CA ARG A 498 -36.80 -1.66 -14.27
C ARG A 498 -36.52 -2.74 -15.31
N VAL A 499 -35.64 -3.69 -15.03
CA VAL A 499 -35.41 -4.83 -15.95
C VAL A 499 -36.71 -5.61 -16.12
N THR A 500 -37.39 -5.94 -15.04
CA THR A 500 -38.70 -6.63 -15.09
C THR A 500 -39.71 -5.85 -15.92
N ASN A 501 -39.90 -4.54 -15.66
CA ASN A 501 -40.80 -3.69 -16.44
C ASN A 501 -40.44 -3.63 -17.95
N VAL A 502 -39.15 -3.64 -18.29
CA VAL A 502 -38.67 -3.64 -19.68
C VAL A 502 -38.88 -5.00 -20.36
N VAL A 503 -38.70 -6.11 -19.62
CA VAL A 503 -38.98 -7.47 -20.12
C VAL A 503 -40.48 -7.70 -20.29
N GLU A 504 -41.31 -7.25 -19.36
CA GLU A 504 -42.77 -7.29 -19.45
C GLU A 504 -43.28 -6.52 -20.67
N THR A 505 -42.85 -5.27 -20.85
CA THR A 505 -43.25 -4.47 -22.02
C THR A 505 -42.71 -4.99 -23.35
N LEU A 506 -41.52 -5.63 -23.37
CA LEU A 506 -41.03 -6.37 -24.54
C LEU A 506 -41.89 -7.61 -24.83
N ASN A 507 -42.34 -8.32 -23.81
CA ASN A 507 -43.20 -9.49 -23.95
C ASN A 507 -44.62 -9.11 -24.39
N GLU A 508 -45.23 -8.05 -23.85
CA GLU A 508 -46.50 -7.48 -24.37
C GLU A 508 -46.37 -7.11 -25.86
N VAL A 509 -45.26 -6.49 -26.25
CA VAL A 509 -45.00 -6.16 -27.66
C VAL A 509 -44.82 -7.43 -28.52
N LEU A 510 -44.11 -8.45 -28.03
CA LEU A 510 -43.95 -9.72 -28.74
C LEU A 510 -45.29 -10.47 -28.93
N GLU A 511 -46.15 -10.48 -27.92
CA GLU A 511 -47.51 -11.01 -28.01
C GLU A 511 -48.37 -10.21 -28.98
N SER A 512 -48.25 -8.88 -29.01
CA SER A 512 -48.93 -8.03 -30.00
C SER A 512 -48.51 -8.34 -31.46
N PHE A 513 -47.30 -8.88 -31.66
CA PHE A 513 -46.80 -9.40 -32.93
C PHE A 513 -47.05 -10.91 -33.13
N GLY A 514 -47.83 -11.55 -32.26
CA GLY A 514 -48.20 -12.97 -32.37
C GLY A 514 -47.05 -13.95 -32.15
N ARG A 515 -45.95 -13.51 -31.53
CA ARG A 515 -44.86 -14.38 -31.08
C ARG A 515 -45.10 -14.81 -29.64
N LYS A 516 -44.56 -15.97 -29.25
CA LYS A 516 -44.49 -16.33 -27.83
C LYS A 516 -43.55 -15.36 -27.10
N PRO A 517 -43.85 -14.97 -25.85
CA PRO A 517 -42.91 -14.21 -25.03
C PRO A 517 -41.60 -14.99 -24.80
N ALA A 518 -40.54 -14.27 -24.45
CA ALA A 518 -39.35 -14.87 -23.83
C ALA A 518 -39.69 -15.30 -22.39
N ARG A 519 -38.99 -16.33 -21.88
CA ARG A 519 -39.20 -16.90 -20.53
C ARG A 519 -39.27 -15.80 -19.47
N THR A 520 -40.16 -15.98 -18.49
CA THR A 520 -40.23 -15.05 -17.34
C THR A 520 -38.98 -15.19 -16.47
N VAL A 521 -38.72 -14.20 -15.59
CA VAL A 521 -37.59 -14.28 -14.65
C VAL A 521 -37.74 -15.48 -13.70
N GLU A 522 -38.98 -15.75 -13.26
CA GLU A 522 -39.31 -16.95 -12.47
C GLU A 522 -39.06 -18.27 -13.23
N GLU A 523 -39.19 -18.29 -14.56
CA GLU A 523 -38.84 -19.44 -15.41
C GLU A 523 -37.33 -19.57 -15.68
N LEU A 524 -36.48 -18.66 -15.19
CA LEU A 524 -35.03 -18.74 -15.29
C LEU A 524 -34.41 -19.32 -14.01
N ASP A 525 -34.78 -18.80 -12.83
CA ASP A 525 -34.29 -19.27 -11.52
C ASP A 525 -34.58 -20.77 -11.27
N ASN A 526 -35.65 -21.32 -11.84
CA ASN A 526 -36.05 -22.73 -11.63
C ASN A 526 -35.26 -23.76 -12.46
N ASN A 527 -34.23 -23.41 -13.25
CA ASN A 527 -33.51 -24.37 -14.11
C ASN A 527 -32.24 -24.98 -13.48
N GLU A 528 -31.88 -24.68 -12.23
CA GLU A 528 -30.65 -25.22 -11.62
C GLU A 528 -30.71 -26.72 -11.22
N GLU A 529 -31.88 -27.38 -11.30
CA GLU A 529 -32.08 -28.78 -10.84
C GLU A 529 -32.62 -29.80 -11.87
N GLU A 530 -32.84 -29.47 -13.15
CA GLU A 530 -33.28 -30.47 -14.17
C GLU A 530 -32.26 -30.68 -15.31
N ASP A 531 -31.65 -31.88 -15.35
CA ASP A 531 -30.87 -32.41 -16.47
C ASP A 531 -31.73 -32.59 -17.74
N VAL A 532 -31.90 -31.52 -18.52
CA VAL A 532 -32.57 -31.59 -19.83
C VAL A 532 -31.53 -31.91 -20.92
N ASP A 533 -31.51 -33.18 -21.37
CA ASP A 533 -30.66 -33.69 -22.46
C ASP A 533 -30.55 -32.68 -23.64
N GLU A 534 -29.40 -31.97 -23.73
CA GLU A 534 -29.15 -30.98 -24.79
C GLU A 534 -29.29 -31.60 -26.19
N ALA A 535 -29.00 -32.89 -26.30
CA ALA A 535 -29.16 -33.68 -27.51
C ALA A 535 -30.61 -33.74 -28.03
N GLU A 536 -31.64 -33.64 -27.17
CA GLU A 536 -33.02 -33.56 -27.63
C GLU A 536 -33.40 -32.13 -28.06
N VAL A 537 -32.90 -31.11 -27.37
CA VAL A 537 -33.07 -29.70 -27.77
C VAL A 537 -32.43 -29.45 -29.14
N ALA A 538 -31.19 -29.92 -29.33
CA ALA A 538 -30.46 -29.83 -30.60
C ALA A 538 -31.16 -30.58 -31.75
N ARG A 539 -31.81 -31.73 -31.47
CA ARG A 539 -32.64 -32.42 -32.48
C ARG A 539 -33.87 -31.60 -32.85
N ARG A 540 -34.61 -31.08 -31.87
CA ARG A 540 -35.80 -30.26 -32.11
C ARG A 540 -35.49 -28.96 -32.87
N THR A 541 -34.31 -28.37 -32.70
CA THR A 541 -33.89 -27.20 -33.51
C THR A 541 -33.44 -27.58 -34.92
N LEU A 542 -32.80 -28.73 -35.12
CA LEU A 542 -32.47 -29.27 -36.45
C LEU A 542 -33.74 -29.65 -37.24
N ASP A 543 -34.68 -30.37 -36.63
CA ASP A 543 -35.98 -30.70 -37.25
C ASP A 543 -36.75 -29.43 -37.67
N ALA A 544 -36.68 -28.36 -36.88
CA ALA A 544 -37.27 -27.07 -37.20
C ALA A 544 -36.54 -26.34 -38.33
N ALA A 545 -35.21 -26.47 -38.43
CA ALA A 545 -34.42 -25.91 -39.53
C ALA A 545 -34.72 -26.63 -40.86
N ASP A 546 -34.78 -27.96 -40.86
CA ASP A 546 -35.14 -28.77 -42.04
C ASP A 546 -36.58 -28.44 -42.49
N ALA A 547 -37.53 -28.27 -41.57
CA ALA A 547 -38.90 -27.84 -41.90
C ALA A 547 -38.98 -26.44 -42.54
N VAL A 548 -38.01 -25.55 -42.28
CA VAL A 548 -37.87 -24.24 -42.94
C VAL A 548 -37.19 -24.38 -44.31
N LEU A 549 -36.14 -25.20 -44.42
CA LEU A 549 -35.47 -25.50 -45.69
C LEU A 549 -36.43 -26.15 -46.69
N ASP A 550 -37.28 -27.08 -46.24
CA ASP A 550 -38.28 -27.76 -47.09
C ASP A 550 -39.41 -26.81 -47.56
N ARG A 551 -39.72 -25.76 -46.79
CA ARG A 551 -40.60 -24.66 -47.22
C ARG A 551 -39.93 -23.76 -48.25
N LEU A 552 -38.67 -23.38 -48.03
CA LEU A 552 -37.90 -22.58 -48.99
C LEU A 552 -37.76 -23.32 -50.32
N ARG A 553 -37.51 -24.64 -50.27
CA ARG A 553 -37.42 -25.52 -51.44
C ARG A 553 -38.72 -25.55 -52.24
N LYS A 554 -39.88 -25.71 -51.57
CA LYS A 554 -41.20 -25.65 -52.23
C LYS A 554 -41.48 -24.27 -52.84
N MET A 555 -41.14 -23.17 -52.16
CA MET A 555 -41.27 -21.83 -52.74
C MET A 555 -40.34 -21.57 -53.93
N THR A 556 -39.22 -22.29 -54.06
CA THR A 556 -38.38 -22.26 -55.28
C THR A 556 -38.87 -23.19 -56.39
N GLU A 557 -39.65 -24.23 -56.08
CA GLU A 557 -40.26 -25.13 -57.06
C GLU A 557 -41.58 -24.57 -57.63
N GLU A 558 -42.34 -23.80 -56.83
CA GLU A 558 -43.55 -23.07 -57.27
C GLU A 558 -43.25 -21.74 -58.00
N GLY A 559 -41.97 -21.39 -58.17
CA GLY A 559 -41.49 -20.14 -58.76
C GLY A 559 -40.87 -20.23 -60.15
N ALA A 560 -41.06 -21.33 -60.88
CA ALA A 560 -40.42 -21.65 -62.16
C ALA A 560 -41.42 -21.97 -63.30
#